data_AF-A0A232LXZ2-F1
#
_entry.id   AF-A0A232LXZ2-F1
#
_cell.length_a   1.000
_cell.length_b   1.000
_cell.length_c   1.000
_cell.angle_alpha   90.00
_cell.angle_beta   90.00
_cell.angle_gamma   90.00
#
_symmetry.space_group_name_H-M   'P 1'
#
loop_
_entity.id
_entity.type
_entity.pdbx_description
1 polymer ?
#
loop_
_entity_poly.entity_id
_entity_poly.type
_entity_poly.pdbx_seq_one_letter_code
_entity_poly.pdbx_strand_id
1 'polypeptide(L)'
;MNINKRRIFISMYFRDELSIGQYRNSYHWGILIRPKYPSSHDTHAFDITNGVRLDGKTMTDLNPNRDWYFRLNEHVNPANNTHILGGIMVGKVPHEVTISQIEDILRPVPLPVKDAVPKETCVTWVKAAIRALQEAELVEKFDVDGFMAHAQDFANKRMAKGGPPEYINYTARVM
;
A
#
# COMPACT_ATOMS: atom_id res chain seq x y z
N MET A 1 8.62 -19.21 22.29
CA MET A 1 7.41 -18.42 21.94
C MET A 1 7.37 -18.21 20.43
N ASN A 2 6.25 -18.51 19.79
CA ASN A 2 6.09 -18.28 18.36
C ASN A 2 5.70 -16.80 18.17
N ILE A 3 6.69 -15.92 17.95
CA ILE A 3 6.46 -14.48 17.79
C ILE A 3 5.54 -14.26 16.57
N ASN A 4 4.46 -13.50 16.74
CA ASN A 4 3.52 -13.16 15.65
C ASN A 4 4.19 -12.15 14.70
N LYS A 5 5.07 -12.66 13.83
CA LYS A 5 5.92 -11.83 12.97
C LYS A 5 5.09 -10.91 12.09
N ARG A 6 5.43 -9.62 12.12
CA ARG A 6 4.92 -8.59 11.22
C ARG A 6 5.41 -8.83 9.80
N ARG A 7 4.58 -8.50 8.82
CA ARG A 7 4.80 -8.74 7.41
C ARG A 7 4.53 -7.47 6.64
N ILE A 8 5.28 -7.28 5.56
CA ILE A 8 5.09 -6.17 4.62
C ILE A 8 4.29 -6.68 3.44
N PHE A 9 3.15 -6.06 3.19
CA PHE A 9 2.32 -6.30 2.03
C PHE A 9 2.28 -5.05 1.16
N ILE A 10 2.29 -5.25 -0.15
CA ILE A 10 1.76 -4.23 -1.07
C ILE A 10 0.26 -4.42 -1.11
N SER A 11 -0.48 -3.41 -0.67
CA SER A 11 -1.94 -3.44 -0.58
C SER A 11 -2.56 -2.71 -1.75
N MET A 12 -3.67 -3.25 -2.25
CA MET A 12 -4.45 -2.64 -3.33
C MET A 12 -5.88 -2.41 -2.88
N TYR A 13 -6.37 -1.22 -3.18
CA TYR A 13 -7.72 -0.79 -2.85
C TYR A 13 -8.46 -0.37 -4.11
N PHE A 14 -9.71 -0.77 -4.18
CA PHE A 14 -10.68 -0.30 -5.15
C PHE A 14 -10.98 1.19 -4.92
N ARG A 15 -11.19 1.95 -5.99
CA ARG A 15 -11.49 3.38 -5.95
C ARG A 15 -12.86 3.67 -6.59
N ASP A 16 -13.92 3.00 -6.13
CA ASP A 16 -15.30 3.25 -6.56
C ASP A 16 -15.44 3.60 -8.05
N GLU A 17 -15.96 4.79 -8.39
CA GLU A 17 -16.19 5.25 -9.77
C GLU A 17 -14.91 5.30 -10.64
N LEU A 18 -13.72 5.48 -10.05
CA LEU A 18 -12.44 5.46 -10.75
C LEU A 18 -11.96 4.04 -11.08
N SER A 19 -12.66 2.99 -10.68
CA SER A 19 -12.26 1.61 -10.97
C SER A 19 -13.25 0.86 -11.87
N ILE A 20 -14.41 1.45 -12.20
CA ILE A 20 -15.50 0.78 -12.96
C ILE A 20 -15.71 1.36 -14.37
N GLY A 21 -15.14 2.53 -14.69
CA GLY A 21 -15.35 3.25 -15.96
C GLY A 21 -14.12 3.39 -16.86
N GLN A 22 -13.88 4.59 -17.38
CA GLN A 22 -12.74 4.95 -18.25
C GLN A 22 -11.36 4.63 -17.61
N TYR A 23 -11.32 4.44 -16.29
CA TYR A 23 -10.14 4.17 -15.48
C TYR A 23 -10.07 2.72 -14.98
N ARG A 24 -10.73 1.77 -15.67
CA ARG A 24 -10.64 0.33 -15.37
C ARG A 24 -9.22 -0.09 -14.98
N ASN A 25 -9.11 -0.85 -13.91
CA ASN A 25 -7.84 -1.35 -13.33
C ASN A 25 -6.97 -0.28 -12.64
N SER A 26 -7.48 0.93 -12.41
CA SER A 26 -6.80 1.98 -11.61
C SER A 26 -7.09 1.79 -10.12
N TYR A 27 -6.25 1.00 -9.46
CA TYR A 27 -6.33 0.79 -8.01
C TYR A 27 -5.58 1.89 -7.25
N HIS A 28 -5.95 2.10 -6.00
CA HIS A 28 -5.05 2.74 -5.04
C HIS A 28 -4.04 1.72 -4.54
N TRP A 29 -2.77 2.10 -4.45
CA TRP A 29 -1.70 1.23 -3.97
C TRP A 29 -1.08 1.84 -2.71
N GLY A 30 -0.71 0.97 -1.78
CA GLY A 30 -0.02 1.34 -0.56
C GLY A 30 0.79 0.18 0.01
N ILE A 31 1.29 0.40 1.22
CA ILE A 31 2.05 -0.59 1.99
C ILE A 31 1.28 -0.86 3.26
N LEU A 32 1.01 -2.13 3.52
CA LEU A 32 0.30 -2.58 4.72
C LEU A 32 1.26 -3.43 5.57
N ILE A 33 1.48 -2.98 6.79
CA ILE A 33 2.20 -3.74 7.81
C ILE A 33 1.16 -4.38 8.73
N ARG A 34 1.15 -5.71 8.77
CA ARG A 34 0.30 -6.46 9.70
C ARG A 34 0.96 -7.76 10.14
N PRO A 35 0.66 -8.25 11.34
CA PRO A 35 1.09 -9.57 11.74
C PRO A 35 0.27 -10.67 11.05
N LYS A 36 0.73 -11.91 11.18
CA LYS A 36 0.05 -13.09 10.60
C LYS A 36 -1.39 -13.20 11.12
N TYR A 37 -1.56 -12.96 12.42
CA TYR A 37 -2.86 -12.92 13.10
C TYR A 37 -3.08 -11.49 13.59
N PRO A 38 -3.76 -10.61 12.82
CA PRO A 38 -3.97 -9.23 13.22
C PRO A 38 -5.04 -9.12 14.30
N SER A 39 -4.85 -8.13 15.14
CA SER A 39 -5.88 -7.48 15.96
C SER A 39 -6.21 -6.12 15.33
N SER A 40 -7.28 -5.46 15.77
CA SER A 40 -7.65 -4.14 15.24
C SER A 40 -6.56 -3.06 15.43
N HIS A 41 -5.59 -3.30 16.32
CA HIS A 41 -4.61 -2.28 16.73
C HIS A 41 -3.21 -2.46 16.11
N ASP A 42 -2.91 -3.60 15.49
CA ASP A 42 -1.53 -3.95 15.07
C ASP A 42 -1.27 -3.82 13.56
N THR A 43 -2.21 -3.20 12.84
CA THR A 43 -2.16 -3.01 11.39
C THR A 43 -1.97 -1.54 11.04
N HIS A 44 -0.94 -1.26 10.24
CA HIS A 44 -0.54 0.09 9.84
C HIS A 44 -0.51 0.17 8.31
N ALA A 45 -1.10 1.21 7.73
CA ALA A 45 -1.06 1.43 6.28
C ALA A 45 -0.33 2.73 5.95
N PHE A 46 0.62 2.63 5.04
CA PHE A 46 1.31 3.76 4.45
C PHE A 46 0.85 3.92 3.01
N ASP A 47 0.48 5.14 2.63
CA ASP A 47 0.20 5.45 1.24
C ASP A 47 0.47 6.92 0.93
N ILE A 48 0.25 7.25 -0.34
CA ILE A 48 0.20 8.63 -0.80
C ILE A 48 -1.12 8.89 -1.50
N THR A 49 -1.68 10.07 -1.30
CA THR A 49 -2.91 10.46 -1.98
C THR A 49 -2.86 11.93 -2.32
N ASN A 50 -3.59 12.32 -3.36
CA ASN A 50 -3.89 13.71 -3.68
C ASN A 50 -5.37 14.04 -3.42
N GLY A 51 -6.04 13.18 -2.65
CA GLY A 51 -7.45 13.33 -2.32
C GLY A 51 -7.75 14.51 -1.41
N VAL A 52 -9.05 14.71 -1.17
CA VAL A 52 -9.58 15.68 -0.23
C VAL A 52 -9.03 15.41 1.17
N ARG A 53 -8.64 16.47 1.87
CA ARG A 53 -8.28 16.41 3.29
C ARG A 53 -9.16 17.38 4.05
N LEU A 54 -10.15 16.87 4.77
CA LEU A 54 -11.08 17.75 5.50
C LEU A 54 -10.51 18.15 6.85
N ASP A 55 -10.69 19.43 7.20
CA ASP A 55 -10.54 19.88 8.58
C ASP A 55 -11.63 19.26 9.44
N GLY A 56 -11.25 18.66 10.57
CA GLY A 56 -12.15 17.87 11.41
C GLY A 56 -13.25 18.68 12.12
N LYS A 57 -13.18 20.02 12.10
CA LYS A 57 -14.17 20.89 12.75
C LYS A 57 -15.04 21.62 11.73
N THR A 58 -14.40 22.17 10.70
CA THR A 58 -15.04 23.05 9.72
C THR A 58 -15.48 22.31 8.46
N MET A 59 -15.01 21.08 8.25
CA MET A 59 -15.21 20.33 7.00
C MET A 59 -14.65 21.05 5.77
N THR A 60 -13.73 22.01 5.98
CA THR A 60 -13.04 22.72 4.89
C THR A 60 -12.02 21.81 4.25
N ASP A 61 -11.95 21.82 2.91
CA ASP A 61 -10.91 21.09 2.17
C ASP A 61 -9.54 21.77 2.35
N LEU A 62 -8.67 21.11 3.12
CA LEU A 62 -7.27 21.47 3.37
C LEU A 62 -6.31 21.01 2.26
N ASN A 63 -6.81 20.40 1.18
CA ASN A 63 -6.03 20.05 -0.01
C ASN A 63 -6.75 20.46 -1.32
N PRO A 64 -7.10 21.75 -1.49
CA PRO A 64 -7.86 22.22 -2.65
C PRO A 64 -7.08 22.06 -3.97
N ASN A 65 -5.74 22.14 -3.90
CA ASN A 65 -4.87 22.00 -5.07
C ASN A 65 -4.65 20.55 -5.51
N ARG A 66 -5.13 19.58 -4.72
CA ARG A 66 -4.88 18.15 -4.92
C ARG A 66 -3.37 17.87 -5.00
N ASP A 67 -2.63 18.42 -4.05
CA ASP A 67 -1.21 18.12 -3.89
C ASP A 67 -1.08 16.71 -3.32
N TRP A 68 -0.07 15.96 -3.78
CA TRP A 68 0.23 14.65 -3.20
C TRP A 68 0.75 14.81 -1.78
N TYR A 69 0.28 13.96 -0.88
CA TYR A 69 0.77 13.90 0.49
C TYR A 69 0.85 12.46 1.00
N PHE A 70 1.83 12.23 1.86
CA PHE A 70 2.05 10.98 2.56
C PHE A 70 1.06 10.80 3.72
N ARG A 71 0.58 9.58 3.93
CA ARG A 71 -0.27 9.20 5.07
C ARG A 71 0.28 7.95 5.75
N LEU A 72 0.33 8.01 7.07
CA LEU A 72 0.31 6.84 7.94
C LEU A 72 -1.09 6.76 8.55
N ASN A 73 -1.77 5.64 8.31
CA ASN A 73 -3.01 5.28 9.00
C ASN A 73 -2.69 4.18 10.02
N GLU A 74 -2.84 4.51 11.30
CA GLU A 74 -2.69 3.56 12.41
C GLU A 74 -3.99 2.81 12.65
N HIS A 75 -3.89 1.61 13.25
CA HIS A 75 -5.03 0.79 13.68
C HIS A 75 -6.06 0.52 12.55
N VAL A 76 -5.56 0.26 11.35
CA VAL A 76 -6.41 -0.05 10.19
C VAL A 76 -7.06 -1.40 10.43
N ASN A 77 -8.39 -1.44 10.52
CA ASN A 77 -9.14 -2.69 10.52
C ASN A 77 -9.52 -3.08 9.08
N PRO A 78 -8.88 -4.10 8.45
CA PRO A 78 -9.20 -4.49 7.09
C PRO A 78 -10.62 -5.03 6.94
N ALA A 79 -11.24 -5.53 8.01
CA ALA A 79 -12.63 -6.02 7.97
C ALA A 79 -13.66 -4.89 7.82
N ASN A 80 -13.29 -3.66 8.22
CA ASN A 80 -14.16 -2.48 8.13
C ASN A 80 -13.88 -1.64 6.88
N ASN A 81 -12.87 -2.00 6.08
CA ASN A 81 -12.52 -1.28 4.86
C ASN A 81 -13.07 -2.02 3.65
N THR A 82 -14.25 -1.61 3.18
CA THR A 82 -14.95 -2.20 2.02
C THR A 82 -14.17 -2.08 0.71
N HIS A 83 -13.13 -1.24 0.66
CA HIS A 83 -12.36 -0.98 -0.55
C HIS A 83 -11.09 -1.81 -0.66
N ILE A 84 -10.66 -2.54 0.38
CA ILE A 84 -9.44 -3.35 0.27
C ILE A 84 -9.69 -4.61 -0.55
N LEU A 85 -8.92 -4.80 -1.61
CA LEU A 85 -8.97 -5.99 -2.46
C LEU A 85 -8.12 -7.12 -1.88
N GLY A 86 -6.99 -6.73 -1.31
CA GLY A 86 -6.02 -7.68 -0.79
C GLY A 86 -4.64 -7.09 -0.65
N GLY A 87 -3.67 -7.96 -0.45
CA GLY A 87 -2.28 -7.58 -0.47
C GLY A 87 -1.33 -8.74 -0.79
N ILE A 88 -0.17 -8.39 -1.31
CA ILE A 88 0.86 -9.34 -1.69
C ILE A 88 2.04 -9.17 -0.75
N MET A 89 2.34 -10.20 0.04
CA MET A 89 3.46 -10.19 0.98
C MET A 89 4.77 -10.18 0.21
N VAL A 90 5.63 -9.22 0.54
CA VAL A 90 6.95 -9.01 -0.09
C VAL A 90 8.10 -9.06 0.92
N GLY A 91 7.80 -9.07 2.22
CA GLY A 91 8.82 -9.06 3.26
C GLY A 91 8.30 -9.39 4.65
N LYS A 92 9.22 -9.59 5.58
CA LYS A 92 8.97 -9.81 7.00
C LYS A 92 9.69 -8.72 7.77
N VAL A 93 9.03 -8.17 8.77
CA VAL A 93 9.62 -7.14 9.64
C VAL A 93 10.25 -7.85 10.85
N PRO A 94 11.55 -7.65 11.10
CA PRO A 94 12.19 -8.10 12.34
C PRO A 94 11.49 -7.54 13.58
N HIS A 95 11.65 -8.17 14.74
CA HIS A 95 10.90 -7.76 15.93
C HIS A 95 11.34 -6.38 16.44
N GLU A 96 12.63 -6.10 16.32
CA GLU A 96 13.32 -4.89 16.72
C GLU A 96 12.98 -3.66 15.85
N VAL A 97 12.51 -3.85 14.62
CA VAL A 97 12.20 -2.75 13.69
C VAL A 97 10.84 -2.16 14.03
N THR A 98 10.78 -0.91 14.49
CA THR A 98 9.54 -0.23 14.85
C THR A 98 8.77 0.27 13.62
N ILE A 99 7.50 0.63 13.80
CA ILE A 99 6.72 1.29 12.74
C ILE A 99 7.31 2.65 12.38
N SER A 100 7.78 3.42 13.38
CA SER A 100 8.48 4.70 13.16
C SER A 100 9.73 4.52 12.27
N GLN A 101 10.51 3.46 12.48
CA GLN A 101 11.68 3.21 11.62
C GLN A 101 11.29 2.87 10.17
N ILE A 102 10.16 2.17 9.96
CA ILE A 102 9.62 1.94 8.61
C ILE A 102 9.14 3.26 8.01
N GLU A 103 8.50 4.10 8.82
CA GLU A 103 8.07 5.44 8.39
C GLU A 103 9.27 6.31 8.00
N ASP A 104 10.36 6.29 8.75
CA ASP A 104 11.60 7.02 8.44
C ASP A 104 12.22 6.58 7.11
N ILE A 105 11.99 5.34 6.67
CA ILE A 105 12.39 4.84 5.35
C ILE A 105 11.43 5.32 4.25
N LEU A 106 10.12 5.32 4.53
CA LEU A 106 9.08 5.59 3.53
C LEU A 106 8.80 7.07 3.30
N ARG A 107 8.92 7.89 4.35
CA ARG A 107 8.62 9.32 4.33
C ARG A 107 9.53 10.12 3.39
N PRO A 108 10.84 9.82 3.24
CA PRO A 108 11.71 10.48 2.28
C PRO A 108 11.49 10.04 0.81
N VAL A 109 10.73 8.97 0.56
CA VAL A 109 10.46 8.50 -0.80
C VAL A 109 9.75 9.62 -1.59
N PRO A 110 10.27 10.03 -2.76
CA PRO A 110 9.72 11.15 -3.52
C PRO A 110 8.24 10.99 -3.82
N LEU A 111 7.46 12.04 -3.51
CA LEU A 111 6.05 12.10 -3.88
C LEU A 111 5.92 12.33 -5.40
N PRO A 112 4.86 11.81 -6.04
CA PRO A 112 4.60 12.05 -7.44
C PRO A 112 4.55 13.54 -7.76
N VAL A 113 5.23 13.91 -8.83
CA VAL A 113 5.18 15.28 -9.35
C VAL A 113 3.90 15.46 -10.16
N LYS A 114 3.14 16.50 -9.82
CA LYS A 114 1.91 16.87 -10.55
C LYS A 114 2.26 17.21 -12.00
N ASP A 115 1.48 16.68 -12.93
CA ASP A 115 1.63 16.91 -14.38
C ASP A 115 2.96 16.43 -15.00
N ALA A 116 3.69 15.55 -14.31
CA ALA A 116 4.89 14.92 -14.85
C ALA A 116 4.63 14.14 -16.15
N VAL A 117 5.65 14.09 -17.01
CA VAL A 117 5.67 13.29 -18.24
C VAL A 117 6.92 12.40 -18.20
N PRO A 118 6.78 11.07 -17.98
CA PRO A 118 5.54 10.30 -17.85
C PRO A 118 4.77 10.59 -16.54
N LYS A 119 3.45 10.30 -16.56
CA LYS A 119 2.56 10.52 -15.42
C LYS A 119 3.00 9.73 -14.19
N GLU A 120 3.10 10.41 -13.06
CA GLU A 120 3.40 9.79 -11.76
C GLU A 120 2.16 9.64 -10.88
N THR A 121 2.11 8.56 -10.10
CA THR A 121 0.95 8.20 -9.25
C THR A 121 1.37 7.43 -7.99
N CYS A 122 0.39 6.99 -7.18
CA CYS A 122 0.62 6.03 -6.09
C CYS A 122 1.38 4.76 -6.52
N VAL A 123 1.24 4.32 -7.77
CA VAL A 123 1.99 3.18 -8.31
C VAL A 123 3.48 3.52 -8.42
N THR A 124 3.81 4.71 -8.91
CA THR A 124 5.20 5.19 -9.02
C THR A 124 5.85 5.27 -7.64
N TRP A 125 5.13 5.80 -6.65
CA TRP A 125 5.62 5.86 -5.28
C TRP A 125 5.81 4.47 -4.66
N VAL A 126 4.86 3.54 -4.85
CA VAL A 126 5.01 2.16 -4.35
C VAL A 126 6.23 1.46 -4.95
N LYS A 127 6.55 1.68 -6.23
CA LYS A 127 7.77 1.15 -6.84
C LYS A 127 9.03 1.67 -6.15
N ALA A 128 9.09 2.98 -5.91
CA ALA A 128 10.22 3.60 -5.21
C ALA A 128 10.30 3.14 -3.74
N ALA A 129 9.16 2.99 -3.07
CA ALA A 129 9.08 2.53 -1.70
C ALA A 129 9.50 1.06 -1.54
N ILE A 130 9.15 0.17 -2.48
CA ILE A 130 9.65 -1.21 -2.50
C ILE A 130 11.18 -1.21 -2.57
N ARG A 131 11.76 -0.38 -3.44
CA ARG A 131 13.23 -0.28 -3.58
C ARG A 131 13.88 0.22 -2.29
N ALA A 132 13.33 1.28 -1.67
CA ALA A 132 13.82 1.77 -0.39
C ALA A 132 13.76 0.70 0.72
N LEU A 133 12.69 -0.10 0.75
CA LEU A 133 12.57 -1.21 1.70
C LEU A 133 13.49 -2.40 1.37
N GLN A 134 13.82 -2.63 0.09
CA GLN A 134 14.83 -3.62 -0.32
C GLN A 134 16.24 -3.18 0.08
N GLU A 135 16.56 -1.89 -0.05
CA GLU A 135 17.82 -1.30 0.41
C GLU A 135 17.97 -1.40 1.93
N ALA A 136 16.87 -1.25 2.68
CA ALA A 136 16.81 -1.46 4.11
C ALA A 136 16.70 -2.95 4.55
N GLU A 137 16.77 -3.90 3.62
CA GLU A 137 16.67 -5.35 3.85
C GLU A 137 15.38 -5.81 4.54
N LEU A 138 14.30 -5.02 4.45
CA LEU A 138 12.97 -5.35 4.98
C LEU A 138 12.08 -6.07 3.95
N VAL A 139 12.40 -5.91 2.67
CA VAL A 139 11.74 -6.55 1.53
C VAL A 139 12.75 -7.39 0.77
N GLU A 140 12.32 -8.57 0.32
CA GLU A 140 13.21 -9.48 -0.42
C GLU A 140 13.62 -8.89 -1.78
N LYS A 141 14.80 -9.28 -2.27
CA LYS A 141 15.29 -8.83 -3.58
C LYS A 141 14.54 -9.58 -4.69
N PHE A 142 13.83 -8.83 -5.52
CA PHE A 142 13.14 -9.31 -6.71
C PHE A 142 13.06 -8.18 -7.74
N ASP A 143 12.76 -8.54 -9.00
CA ASP A 143 12.45 -7.56 -10.03
C ASP A 143 11.15 -6.81 -9.71
N VAL A 144 11.28 -5.53 -9.37
CA VAL A 144 10.15 -4.67 -8.99
C VAL A 144 9.18 -4.50 -10.15
N ASP A 145 9.66 -4.41 -11.40
CA ASP A 145 8.77 -4.18 -12.54
C ASP A 145 7.91 -5.42 -12.84
N GLY A 146 8.51 -6.61 -12.85
CA GLY A 146 7.80 -7.88 -12.92
C GLY A 146 6.87 -8.12 -11.74
N PHE A 147 7.25 -7.69 -10.52
CA PHE A 147 6.35 -7.70 -9.37
C PHE A 147 5.11 -6.82 -9.60
N MET A 148 5.27 -5.58 -10.08
CA MET A 148 4.13 -4.68 -10.28
C MET A 148 3.16 -5.23 -11.33
N ALA A 149 3.66 -5.83 -12.41
CA ALA A 149 2.83 -6.49 -13.42
C ALA A 149 2.03 -7.66 -12.80
N HIS A 150 2.67 -8.48 -11.96
CA HIS A 150 1.99 -9.56 -11.24
C HIS A 150 0.93 -9.03 -10.26
N ALA A 151 1.25 -7.96 -9.53
CA ALA A 151 0.33 -7.34 -8.57
C ALA A 151 -0.91 -6.74 -9.26
N GLN A 152 -0.72 -6.15 -10.44
CA GLN A 152 -1.82 -5.65 -11.27
C GLN A 152 -2.76 -6.78 -11.72
N ASP A 153 -2.21 -7.91 -12.20
CA ASP A 153 -3.00 -9.09 -12.59
C ASP A 153 -3.76 -9.69 -11.40
N PHE A 154 -3.11 -9.79 -10.24
CA PHE A 154 -3.76 -10.21 -9.00
C PHE A 154 -4.96 -9.30 -8.67
N ALA A 155 -4.78 -7.98 -8.72
CA ALA A 155 -5.85 -7.02 -8.40
C ALA A 155 -7.02 -7.11 -9.41
N ASN A 156 -6.73 -7.29 -10.70
CA ASN A 156 -7.75 -7.49 -11.74
C ASN A 156 -8.58 -8.77 -11.47
N LYS A 157 -7.90 -9.89 -11.19
CA LYS A 157 -8.57 -11.17 -10.85
C LYS A 157 -9.41 -11.03 -9.59
N ARG A 158 -8.87 -10.33 -8.59
CA ARG A 158 -9.56 -10.09 -7.32
C ARG A 158 -10.82 -9.27 -7.53
N MET A 159 -10.77 -8.20 -8.31
CA MET A 159 -11.95 -7.41 -8.68
C MET A 159 -13.02 -8.26 -9.36
N ALA A 160 -12.64 -9.06 -10.35
CA ALA A 160 -13.58 -9.89 -11.10
C ALA A 160 -14.26 -10.97 -10.22
N LYS A 161 -13.52 -11.53 -9.25
CA LYS A 161 -14.02 -12.58 -8.35
C LYS A 161 -14.97 -12.05 -7.26
N GLY A 162 -14.74 -10.84 -6.74
CA GLY A 162 -15.49 -10.30 -5.58
C GLY A 162 -15.28 -11.08 -4.27
N GLY A 163 -15.86 -10.65 -3.16
CA GLY A 163 -15.76 -11.32 -1.84
C GLY A 163 -14.79 -10.65 -0.84
N PRO A 164 -14.28 -11.35 0.19
CA PRO A 164 -13.41 -10.78 1.22
C PRO A 164 -11.94 -10.61 0.78
N PRO A 165 -11.16 -9.68 1.36
CA PRO A 165 -9.78 -9.40 0.93
C PRO A 165 -8.89 -10.65 0.93
N GLU A 166 -8.04 -10.79 -0.10
CA GLU A 166 -7.13 -11.94 -0.24
C GLU A 166 -5.67 -11.55 0.00
N TYR A 167 -4.90 -12.39 0.68
CA TYR A 167 -3.49 -12.13 0.95
C TYR A 167 -2.63 -13.29 0.49
N ILE A 168 -1.74 -13.04 -0.47
CA ILE A 168 -0.83 -14.06 -1.03
C ILE A 168 0.62 -13.75 -0.66
N ASN A 169 1.50 -14.76 -0.77
CA ASN A 169 2.93 -14.59 -0.51
C ASN A 169 3.75 -14.61 -1.79
N TYR A 170 4.36 -13.47 -2.16
CA TYR A 170 5.29 -13.38 -3.29
C TYR A 170 6.63 -14.01 -2.99
N THR A 171 6.98 -14.14 -1.70
CA THR A 171 8.30 -14.62 -1.27
C THR A 171 8.43 -16.14 -1.22
N ALA A 172 7.33 -16.87 -1.44
CA ALA A 172 7.34 -18.33 -1.49
C ALA A 172 7.68 -18.89 -2.89
N ARG A 173 8.15 -18.03 -3.81
CA ARG A 173 8.56 -18.44 -5.16
C ARG A 173 9.83 -19.26 -5.05
N VAL A 174 9.81 -20.48 -5.57
CA VAL A 174 11.03 -21.24 -5.84
C VAL A 174 11.74 -20.46 -6.95
N MET A 175 12.94 -19.95 -6.67
CA MET A 175 13.84 -19.40 -7.70
C MET A 175 14.20 -20.50 -8.69
#